data_AF-A0A1F3R7P4-F1
#
_entry.id   AF-A0A1F3R7P4-F1
#
_cell.length_a   1.000
_cell.length_b   1.000
_cell.length_c   1.000
_cell.angle_alpha   90.00
_cell.angle_beta   90.00
_cell.angle_gamma   90.00
#
_symmetry.space_group_name_H-M   'P 1'
#
loop_
_entity.id
_entity.type
_entity.pdbx_description
1 polymer ?
#
loop_
_entity_poly.entity_id
_entity_poly.type
_entity_poly.pdbx_seq_one_letter_code
_entity_poly.pdbx_strand_id
1 'polypeptide(L)' 'MNFLVTKYIVHHSLENKKKISQENLAYEADLPLSQIGRIERGTINTSITIIYEIAKALKIHPKELFEF' A
#
# COMPACT_ATOMS: atom_id res chain seq x y z
N MET A 1 4.12 -14.79 3.02
CA MET A 1 3.24 -13.64 3.30
C MET A 1 2.96 -12.90 1.98
N ASN A 2 2.47 -13.63 0.96
CA ASN A 2 2.51 -13.19 -0.44
C ASN A 2 1.13 -12.81 -1.03
N PHE A 3 0.08 -12.78 -0.21
CA PHE A 3 -1.29 -12.55 -0.68
C PHE A 3 -2.03 -11.38 0.02
N LEU A 4 -1.34 -10.64 0.90
CA LEU A 4 -2.01 -9.76 1.86
C LEU A 4 -2.06 -8.27 1.47
N VAL A 5 -1.45 -7.84 0.37
CA VAL A 5 -1.38 -6.41 0.01
C VAL A 5 -1.87 -6.11 -1.42
N THR A 6 -2.40 -7.14 -2.10
CA THR A 6 -2.41 -7.25 -3.57
C THR A 6 -3.54 -6.53 -4.32
N LYS A 7 -4.40 -5.75 -3.64
CA LYS A 7 -5.50 -5.05 -4.35
C LYS A 7 -5.84 -3.66 -3.82
N TYR A 8 -5.28 -3.26 -2.69
CA TYR A 8 -5.77 -2.10 -1.94
C TYR A 8 -5.10 -0.77 -2.24
N ILE A 9 -3.90 -0.80 -2.81
CA ILE A 9 -3.06 0.39 -2.81
C ILE A 9 -3.57 1.48 -3.77
N VAL A 10 -4.36 1.15 -4.81
CA VAL A 10 -4.76 2.14 -5.85
C VAL A 10 -6.25 2.15 -6.21
N HIS A 11 -6.99 1.03 -6.11
CA HIS A 11 -8.30 0.92 -6.76
C HIS A 11 -9.54 0.78 -5.85
N HIS A 12 -9.37 0.59 -4.55
CA HIS A 12 -10.44 0.63 -3.53
C HIS A 12 -9.76 1.18 -2.27
N SER A 13 -9.83 2.47 -1.91
CA SER A 13 -11.06 3.11 -1.43
C SER A 13 -11.99 2.11 -0.75
N LEU A 14 -11.49 1.42 0.28
CA LEU A 14 -12.38 0.97 1.34
C LEU A 14 -12.97 2.26 1.95
N GLU A 15 -14.18 2.56 1.50
CA GLU A 15 -15.07 3.57 2.03
C GLU A 15 -14.47 4.98 2.19
N ASN A 16 -14.53 5.77 1.10
CA ASN A 16 -14.49 7.24 1.15
C ASN A 16 -13.17 7.89 1.62
N LYS A 17 -12.32 8.35 0.67
CA LYS A 17 -11.96 9.79 0.49
C LYS A 17 -10.61 10.12 -0.16
N LYS A 18 -9.71 9.20 -0.52
CA LYS A 18 -8.50 9.57 -1.28
C LYS A 18 -8.10 8.56 -2.34
N LYS A 19 -8.27 8.94 -3.60
CA LYS A 19 -7.55 8.32 -4.72
C LYS A 19 -6.13 8.87 -4.69
N ILE A 20 -5.17 8.09 -4.18
CA ILE A 20 -3.75 8.37 -4.33
C ILE A 20 -3.22 7.55 -5.50
N SER A 21 -2.37 8.13 -6.35
CA SER A 21 -1.70 7.37 -7.40
C SER A 21 -0.54 6.57 -6.83
N GLN A 22 -0.03 5.58 -7.57
CA GLN A 22 1.17 4.83 -7.15
C GLN A 22 2.37 5.76 -6.96
N GLU A 23 2.52 6.76 -7.83
CA GLU A 23 3.57 7.76 -7.78
C GLU A 23 3.49 8.60 -6.50
N ASN A 24 2.28 9.08 -6.18
CA ASN A 24 2.06 9.86 -4.97
C ASN A 24 2.27 9.02 -3.72
N LEU A 25 1.83 7.76 -3.71
CA LEU A 25 2.07 6.88 -2.56
C LEU A 25 3.55 6.55 -2.41
N ALA A 26 4.25 6.26 -3.51
CA ALA A 26 5.68 6.01 -3.51
C ALA A 26 6.43 7.21 -2.92
N TYR A 27 6.06 8.42 -3.34
CA TYR A 27 6.60 9.66 -2.81
C TYR A 27 6.31 9.84 -1.30
N GLU A 28 5.06 9.69 -0.87
CA GLU A 28 4.66 9.87 0.54
C GLU A 28 5.22 8.79 1.48
N ALA A 29 5.41 7.57 0.99
CA ALA A 29 5.98 6.46 1.75
C ALA A 29 7.52 6.41 1.70
N ASP A 30 8.16 7.31 0.95
CA ASP A 30 9.60 7.30 0.66
C ASP A 30 10.09 5.95 0.09
N LEU A 31 9.31 5.40 -0.85
CA LEU A 31 9.58 4.11 -1.49
C LEU A 31 9.77 4.26 -2.99
N PRO A 32 10.58 3.41 -3.63
CA PRO A 32 10.63 3.35 -5.08
C PRO A 32 9.25 3.00 -5.67
N LEU A 33 8.83 3.72 -6.70
CA LEU A 33 7.59 3.43 -7.44
C LEU A 33 7.52 1.96 -7.89
N SER A 34 8.65 1.41 -8.35
CA SER A 34 8.75 0.01 -8.75
C SER A 34 8.49 -0.95 -7.58
N GLN A 35 8.82 -0.57 -6.35
CA GLN A 35 8.55 -1.35 -5.15
C GLN A 35 7.06 -1.34 -4.82
N ILE A 36 6.41 -0.17 -4.86
CA ILE A 36 4.94 -0.06 -4.71
C ILE A 36 4.23 -0.96 -5.72
N GLY A 37 4.59 -0.84 -7.01
CA GLY A 37 3.98 -1.69 -8.05
C GLY A 37 4.24 -3.19 -7.85
N ARG A 38 5.42 -3.58 -7.35
CA ARG A 38 5.72 -5.00 -7.05
C ARG A 38 4.92 -5.53 -5.86
N ILE A 39 4.71 -4.70 -4.82
CA ILE A 39 3.90 -5.02 -3.64
C ILE A 39 2.44 -5.19 -4.06
N GLU A 40 1.91 -4.26 -4.85
CA GLU A 40 0.54 -4.32 -5.38
C GLU A 40 0.26 -5.57 -6.19
N ARG A 41 1.22 -5.99 -7.01
CA ARG A 41 1.08 -7.22 -7.80
C ARG A 41 1.42 -8.48 -7.01
N GLY A 42 1.84 -8.37 -5.74
CA GLY A 42 2.23 -9.51 -4.92
C GLY A 42 3.46 -10.25 -5.42
N THR A 43 4.31 -9.57 -6.20
CA THR A 43 5.51 -10.16 -6.81
C THR A 43 6.72 -10.16 -5.88
N ILE A 44 6.60 -9.53 -4.70
CA ILE A 44 7.59 -9.58 -3.62
C ILE A 44 6.91 -9.74 -2.27
N ASN A 45 7.62 -10.40 -1.35
CA ASN A 45 7.31 -10.26 0.06
C ASN A 45 7.73 -8.87 0.52
N THR A 46 6.90 -8.23 1.34
CA THR A 46 7.19 -6.94 1.94
C THR A 46 7.44 -7.09 3.44
N SER A 47 8.19 -6.16 4.04
CA SER A 47 8.43 -6.16 5.49
C SER A 47 7.32 -5.43 6.24
N ILE A 48 7.21 -5.68 7.54
CA ILE A 48 6.28 -4.97 8.43
C ILE A 48 6.58 -3.46 8.44
N THR A 49 7.85 -3.08 8.34
CA THR A 49 8.25 -1.67 8.24
C THR A 49 7.64 -1.01 7.00
N ILE A 50 7.71 -1.67 5.84
CA ILE A 50 7.13 -1.13 4.60
C ILE A 50 5.60 -1.03 4.70
N ILE A 51 4.95 -2.03 5.30
CA ILE A 51 3.51 -1.99 5.58
C ILE A 51 3.16 -0.76 6.44
N TYR A 52 3.97 -0.48 7.46
CA TYR A 52 3.77 0.69 8.33
C TYR A 52 3.94 2.01 7.56
N GLU A 53 4.99 2.17 6.73
CA GLU A 53 5.18 3.39 5.93
C GLU A 53 4.05 3.60 4.92
N ILE A 54 3.56 2.52 4.28
CA ILE A 54 2.41 2.58 3.38
C ILE A 54 1.14 3.03 4.15
N ALA A 55 0.87 2.44 5.32
CA ALA A 55 -0.27 2.82 6.14
C ALA A 55 -0.20 4.29 6.59
N LYS A 56 0.99 4.75 6.98
CA LYS A 56 1.26 6.14 7.38
C LYS A 56 1.05 7.11 6.21
N ALA A 57 1.53 6.78 5.02
CA ALA A 57 1.33 7.57 3.80
C ALA A 57 -0.16 7.64 3.40
N LEU A 58 -0.90 6.55 3.57
CA LEU A 58 -2.35 6.49 3.35
C LEU A 58 -3.17 7.13 4.49
N LYS A 59 -2.55 7.42 5.64
CA LYS A 59 -3.17 7.95 6.86
C LYS A 59 -4.26 7.04 7.41
N ILE A 60 -3.99 5.75 7.42
CA ILE A 60 -4.86 4.68 7.95
C ILE A 60 -4.10 3.86 9.00
N HIS A 61 -4.84 3.09 9.79
CA HIS A 61 -4.25 2.10 10.68
C HIS A 61 -3.71 0.91 9.86
N PRO A 62 -2.51 0.36 10.16
CA PRO A 62 -1.94 -0.74 9.37
C PRO A 62 -2.83 -1.98 9.22
N LYS A 63 -3.70 -2.24 10.20
CA LYS A 63 -4.71 -3.31 10.15
C LYS A 63 -5.63 -3.18 8.93
N GLU A 64 -5.99 -1.96 8.54
CA GLU A 64 -6.89 -1.68 7.41
C GLU A 64 -6.31 -2.18 6.07
N LEU A 65 -4.98 -2.32 5.96
CA LEU A 65 -4.33 -2.93 4.78
C LEU A 65 -4.62 -4.44 4.64
N PHE A 66 -5.17 -5.07 5.68
CA PHE A 66 -5.44 -6.51 5.76
C PHE A 66 -6.93 -6.83 5.92
N GLU A 67 -7.82 -5.83 5.88
CA GLU A 67 -9.26 -6.06 5.92
C GLU A 67 -9.75 -6.45 4.51
N PHE A 68 -10.46 -7.58 4.38
CA PHE A 68 -10.94 -8.15 3.11
C PHE A 68 -12.37 -8.67 3.23
#